data_AF-A0AAJ1N8F6-F1
#
_entry.id   AF-A0AAJ1N8F6-F1
#
_cell.length_a   1.000
_cell.length_b   1.000
_cell.length_c   1.000
_cell.angle_alpha   90.00
_cell.angle_beta   90.00
_cell.angle_gamma   90.00
#
_symmetry.space_group_name_H-M   'P 1'
#
loop_
_entity.id
_entity.type
_entity.pdbx_description
1 polymer ?
#
loop_
_entity_poly.entity_id
_entity_poly.type
_entity_poly.pdbx_seq_one_letter_code
_entity_poly.pdbx_strand_id
1 'polypeptide(L)'
;MMNNMMKNKLMNKKNAHRAVFALASVVLTSTTLSSAQAAVALDRTRAIITGDEKSISLNISNENKQLPYLAQGWVENEKGEKISDPFTVLPPVQRVEPGAKSQIKIQALPSAAALPQDRESVYYFNLREIPPKSDKPNTLQLALQTRIKLFYRPKAIIPTREQMDNPWQEKVTLTRQGNQYTINNPTAYYVSFVDAVPNKNGQTVAGFEPVMVAPKSSKALNVSADALGNKPVLTYINDYGGRPTLSFTCQGNSCHVVPEKK
;
A
#
# COMPACT_ATOMS: atom_id res chain seq x y z
N MET A 1 -48.42 -7.55 53.82
CA MET A 1 -48.00 -6.85 52.59
C MET A 1 -46.71 -6.01 52.73
N MET A 2 -46.29 -5.58 53.93
CA MET A 2 -45.14 -4.66 54.10
C MET A 2 -43.73 -5.27 53.90
N ASN A 3 -43.57 -6.59 54.07
CA ASN A 3 -42.26 -7.25 53.96
C ASN A 3 -41.75 -7.48 52.52
N ASN A 4 -42.65 -7.53 51.53
CA ASN A 4 -42.26 -7.71 50.13
C ASN A 4 -41.81 -6.40 49.46
N MET A 5 -42.31 -5.25 49.92
CA MET A 5 -41.89 -3.95 49.39
C MET A 5 -40.45 -3.56 49.77
N MET A 6 -39.99 -3.90 50.99
CA MET A 6 -38.61 -3.61 51.40
C MET A 6 -37.58 -4.49 50.66
N LYS A 7 -37.89 -5.77 50.41
CA LYS A 7 -37.00 -6.67 49.64
C LYS A 7 -36.79 -6.21 48.20
N ASN A 8 -37.84 -5.76 47.52
CA ASN A 8 -37.73 -5.23 46.15
C ASN A 8 -36.92 -3.94 46.06
N LYS A 9 -37.03 -3.04 47.05
CA LYS A 9 -36.26 -1.79 47.09
C LYS A 9 -34.76 -2.02 47.31
N LEU A 10 -34.40 -3.03 48.12
CA LEU A 10 -33.00 -3.46 48.34
C LEU A 10 -32.41 -4.20 47.13
N MET A 11 -33.18 -5.03 46.42
CA MET A 11 -32.72 -5.70 45.19
C MET A 11 -32.45 -4.71 44.05
N ASN A 12 -33.31 -3.68 43.89
CA ASN A 12 -33.15 -2.70 42.82
C ASN A 12 -31.91 -1.80 43.02
N LYS A 13 -31.58 -1.46 44.28
CA LYS A 13 -30.39 -0.66 44.60
C LYS A 13 -29.08 -1.44 44.35
N LYS A 14 -29.06 -2.75 44.65
CA LYS A 14 -27.91 -3.64 44.35
C LYS A 14 -27.68 -3.81 42.84
N ASN A 15 -28.76 -3.86 42.04
CA ASN A 15 -28.67 -3.96 40.58
C ASN A 15 -28.22 -2.64 39.93
N ALA A 16 -28.63 -1.48 40.47
CA ALA A 16 -28.15 -0.18 40.01
C ALA A 16 -26.65 0.03 40.30
N HIS A 17 -26.16 -0.38 41.47
CA HIS A 17 -24.71 -0.33 41.75
C HIS A 17 -23.90 -1.30 40.89
N ARG A 18 -24.44 -2.50 40.58
CA ARG A 18 -23.81 -3.44 39.66
C ARG A 18 -23.78 -2.92 38.22
N ALA A 19 -24.82 -2.22 37.76
CA ALA A 19 -24.87 -1.61 36.44
C ALA A 19 -23.89 -0.43 36.30
N VAL A 20 -23.74 0.40 37.34
CA VAL A 20 -22.78 1.52 37.34
C VAL A 20 -21.33 1.02 37.38
N PHE A 21 -21.04 -0.04 38.15
CA PHE A 21 -19.72 -0.68 38.13
C PHE A 21 -19.43 -1.40 36.80
N ALA A 22 -20.44 -1.98 36.14
CA ALA A 22 -20.31 -2.60 34.83
C ALA A 22 -20.07 -1.57 33.70
N LEU A 23 -20.70 -0.39 33.75
CA LEU A 23 -20.43 0.69 32.79
C LEU A 23 -19.05 1.34 33.02
N ALA A 24 -18.61 1.49 34.27
CA ALA A 24 -17.29 2.03 34.58
C ALA A 24 -16.14 1.09 34.14
N SER A 25 -16.37 -0.22 34.16
CA SER A 25 -15.40 -1.22 33.68
C SER A 25 -15.37 -1.36 32.17
N VAL A 26 -16.48 -1.11 31.45
CA VAL A 26 -16.49 -1.08 29.96
C VAL A 26 -15.75 0.15 29.40
N VAL A 27 -15.82 1.31 30.08
CA VAL A 27 -15.10 2.53 29.65
C VAL A 27 -13.59 2.41 29.87
N LEU A 28 -13.14 1.70 30.91
CA LEU A 28 -11.71 1.53 31.21
C LEU A 28 -11.00 0.48 30.33
N THR A 29 -11.76 -0.35 29.60
CA THR A 29 -11.24 -1.29 28.59
C THR A 29 -11.13 -0.71 27.18
N SER A 30 -11.28 0.61 27.02
CA SER A 30 -10.82 1.32 25.82
C SER A 30 -9.29 1.31 25.77
N THR A 31 -8.77 0.13 25.45
CA THR A 31 -7.38 -0.14 25.13
C THR A 31 -6.91 0.94 24.17
N THR A 32 -6.01 1.79 24.65
CA THR A 32 -5.13 2.58 23.82
C THR A 32 -4.28 1.59 23.04
N LEU A 33 -4.80 1.17 21.88
CA LEU A 33 -4.00 0.53 20.85
C LEU A 33 -2.83 1.48 20.60
N SER A 34 -1.67 1.13 21.17
CA SER A 34 -0.43 1.83 20.87
C SER A 34 -0.16 1.51 19.42
N SER A 35 -0.64 2.38 18.52
CA SER A 35 -0.28 2.33 17.12
C SER A 35 1.24 2.33 17.09
N ALA A 36 1.85 1.28 16.56
CA ALA A 36 3.27 1.28 16.25
C ALA A 36 3.51 2.40 15.24
N GLN A 37 3.88 3.58 15.74
CA GLN A 37 4.17 4.75 14.93
C GLN A 37 5.62 4.64 14.49
N ALA A 38 5.84 4.55 13.19
CA ALA A 38 7.16 4.76 12.63
C ALA A 38 7.68 6.10 13.11
N ALA A 39 8.93 6.15 13.56
CA ALA A 39 9.51 7.44 13.88
C ALA A 39 9.76 8.20 12.59
N VAL A 40 10.31 7.58 11.54
CA VAL A 40 10.48 8.23 10.23
C VAL A 40 9.42 7.73 9.23
N ALA A 41 8.49 8.60 8.87
CA ALA A 41 7.45 8.34 7.87
C ALA A 41 7.82 8.89 6.48
N LEU A 42 7.27 8.28 5.43
CA LEU A 42 7.43 8.66 4.03
C LEU A 42 6.09 9.18 3.47
N ASP A 43 6.13 10.18 2.59
CA ASP A 43 4.93 10.87 2.07
C ASP A 43 4.07 10.06 1.08
N ARG A 44 4.55 8.92 0.59
CA ARG A 44 3.86 8.10 -0.42
C ARG A 44 4.24 6.63 -0.35
N THR A 45 3.38 5.79 -0.94
CA THR A 45 3.52 4.32 -0.96
C THR A 45 4.14 3.78 -2.24
N ARG A 46 4.40 4.66 -3.23
CA ARG A 46 5.10 4.37 -4.48
C ARG A 46 5.66 5.66 -5.07
N ALA A 47 6.74 5.55 -5.81
CA ALA A 47 7.40 6.68 -6.46
C ALA A 47 7.50 6.42 -7.97
N ILE A 48 7.41 7.49 -8.76
CA ILE A 48 7.56 7.45 -10.22
C ILE A 48 8.56 8.53 -10.58
N ILE A 49 9.63 8.15 -11.28
CA ILE A 49 10.57 9.08 -11.90
C ILE A 49 10.36 9.01 -13.41
N THR A 50 10.01 10.14 -14.01
CA THR A 50 9.76 10.22 -15.46
C THR A 50 11.06 10.43 -16.22
N GLY A 51 11.14 9.94 -17.46
CA GLY A 51 12.37 9.98 -18.26
C GLY A 51 12.81 11.38 -18.72
N ASP A 52 11.96 12.39 -18.53
CA ASP A 52 12.27 13.81 -18.74
C ASP A 52 12.75 14.53 -17.46
N GLU A 53 12.66 13.88 -16.30
CA GLU A 53 13.14 14.40 -15.02
C GLU A 53 14.48 13.76 -14.64
N LYS A 54 15.42 14.58 -14.17
CA LYS A 54 16.72 14.09 -13.65
C LYS A 54 16.62 13.53 -12.23
N SER A 55 15.55 13.85 -11.52
CA SER A 55 15.39 13.49 -10.11
C SER A 55 13.99 13.77 -9.60
N ILE A 56 13.57 13.00 -8.60
CA ILE A 56 12.38 13.27 -7.79
C ILE A 56 12.75 13.47 -6.32
N SER A 57 11.93 14.23 -5.59
CA SER A 57 12.05 14.39 -4.14
C SER A 57 10.94 13.65 -3.41
N LEU A 58 11.31 12.90 -2.38
CA LEU A 58 10.40 12.25 -1.44
C LEU A 58 10.48 12.97 -0.10
N ASN A 59 9.34 13.39 0.44
CA ASN A 59 9.33 13.99 1.78
C ASN A 59 9.34 12.91 2.85
N ILE A 60 10.13 13.13 3.88
CA ILE A 60 10.16 12.32 5.09
C ILE A 60 9.84 13.18 6.30
N SER A 61 9.23 12.59 7.33
CA SER A 61 8.96 13.27 8.59
C SER A 61 9.34 12.40 9.77
N ASN A 62 10.00 13.00 10.76
CA ASN A 62 10.17 12.36 12.06
C ASN A 62 8.91 12.62 12.90
N GLU A 63 8.05 11.62 13.01
CA GLU A 63 6.85 11.67 13.84
C GLU A 63 7.14 11.51 15.34
N ASN A 64 8.35 11.08 15.72
CA ASN A 64 8.79 11.15 17.10
C ASN A 64 9.06 12.61 17.49
N LYS A 65 8.31 13.13 18.47
CA LYS A 65 8.42 14.52 18.93
C LYS A 65 9.47 14.74 20.02
N GLN A 66 10.16 13.68 20.46
CA GLN A 66 11.11 13.73 21.58
C GLN A 66 12.54 13.40 21.15
N LEU A 67 12.70 12.45 20.23
CA LEU A 67 13.99 11.89 19.88
C LEU A 67 14.35 12.13 18.40
N PRO A 68 15.61 12.47 18.11
CA PRO A 68 16.11 12.56 16.75
C PRO A 68 16.32 11.15 16.17
N TYR A 69 16.15 11.00 14.87
CA TYR A 69 16.38 9.74 14.15
C TYR A 69 17.30 9.97 12.96
N LEU A 70 18.11 8.98 12.59
CA LEU A 70 18.73 8.98 11.26
C LEU A 70 17.78 8.29 10.28
N ALA A 71 17.69 8.83 9.08
CA ALA A 71 16.95 8.27 7.96
C ALA A 71 17.97 7.84 6.90
N GLN A 72 18.01 6.54 6.60
CA GLN A 72 18.88 5.97 5.58
C GLN A 72 18.05 5.56 4.35
N GLY A 73 18.43 6.06 3.18
CA GLY A 73 17.76 5.78 1.91
C GLY A 73 18.66 5.03 0.92
N TRP A 74 18.09 4.06 0.19
CA TRP A 74 18.76 3.41 -0.94
C TRP A 74 17.76 2.87 -1.96
N VAL A 75 18.25 2.50 -3.15
CA VAL A 75 17.46 1.84 -4.19
C VAL A 75 17.92 0.39 -4.33
N GLU A 76 16.96 -0.50 -4.60
CA GLU A 76 17.19 -1.89 -4.99
C GLU A 76 16.63 -2.15 -6.38
N ASN A 77 17.25 -3.10 -7.09
CA ASN A 77 16.68 -3.65 -8.32
C ASN A 77 15.51 -4.63 -8.03
N GLU A 78 14.93 -5.21 -9.08
CA GLU A 78 13.80 -6.14 -8.96
C GLU A 78 14.13 -7.40 -8.13
N LYS A 79 15.42 -7.80 -8.10
CA LYS A 79 15.90 -8.95 -7.31
C LYS A 79 16.11 -8.62 -5.82
N GLY A 80 15.91 -7.36 -5.42
CA GLY A 80 16.15 -6.88 -4.05
C GLY A 80 17.62 -6.60 -3.75
N GLU A 81 18.47 -6.51 -4.76
CA GLU A 81 19.88 -6.18 -4.60
C GLU A 81 20.03 -4.66 -4.54
N LYS A 82 20.76 -4.15 -3.53
CA LYS A 82 21.06 -2.73 -3.42
C LYS A 82 21.92 -2.29 -4.60
N ILE A 83 21.52 -1.21 -5.26
CA ILE A 83 22.21 -0.64 -6.42
C ILE A 83 22.60 0.82 -6.17
N SER A 84 23.54 1.30 -6.98
CA SER A 84 23.89 2.71 -7.10
C SER A 84 23.74 3.25 -8.53
N ASP A 85 23.27 2.40 -9.45
CA ASP A 85 23.05 2.69 -10.86
C ASP A 85 21.86 1.84 -11.36
N PRO A 86 20.91 2.36 -12.15
CA PRO A 86 20.89 3.71 -12.75
C PRO A 86 20.28 4.79 -11.84
N PHE A 87 19.90 4.47 -10.61
CA PHE A 87 19.34 5.42 -9.65
C PHE A 87 20.18 5.50 -8.38
N THR A 88 20.36 6.71 -7.87
CA THR A 88 21.06 6.96 -6.61
C THR A 88 20.23 7.83 -5.67
N VAL A 89 20.48 7.68 -4.37
CA VAL A 89 19.73 8.37 -3.30
C VAL A 89 20.63 9.39 -2.61
N LEU A 90 20.15 10.63 -2.49
CA LEU A 90 20.87 11.74 -1.88
C LEU A 90 20.00 12.51 -0.87
N PRO A 91 20.49 12.76 0.37
CA PRO A 91 21.64 12.08 0.97
C PRO A 91 21.31 10.61 1.28
N PRO A 92 22.30 9.69 1.28
CA PRO A 92 22.08 8.29 1.62
C PRO A 92 21.76 8.09 3.11
N VAL A 93 22.20 8.99 3.98
CA VAL A 93 21.85 9.05 5.41
C VAL A 93 21.73 10.50 5.83
N GLN A 94 20.70 10.83 6.61
CA GLN A 94 20.54 12.16 7.19
C GLN A 94 19.92 12.08 8.59
N ARG A 95 20.25 13.05 9.44
CA ARG A 95 19.62 13.22 10.75
C ARG A 95 18.35 14.06 10.62
N VAL A 96 17.26 13.59 11.21
CA VAL A 96 15.97 14.26 11.25
C VAL A 96 15.62 14.54 12.71
N GLU A 97 15.60 15.82 13.08
CA GLU A 97 15.30 16.26 14.45
C GLU A 97 13.86 15.89 14.87
N PRO A 98 13.56 15.88 16.18
CA PRO A 98 12.23 15.54 16.67
C PRO A 98 11.13 16.39 16.01
N GLY A 99 10.10 15.76 15.46
CA GLY A 99 9.00 16.45 14.79
C GLY A 99 9.35 17.10 13.43
N ALA A 100 10.61 17.05 13.00
CA ALA A 100 11.06 17.74 11.80
C ALA A 100 10.68 17.00 10.52
N LYS A 101 10.61 17.77 9.42
CA LYS A 101 10.45 17.25 8.06
C LYS A 101 11.76 17.42 7.31
N SER A 102 12.05 16.51 6.39
CA SER A 102 13.17 16.61 5.46
C SER A 102 12.81 16.00 4.11
N GLN A 103 13.75 16.00 3.18
CA GLN A 103 13.59 15.41 1.85
C GLN A 103 14.75 14.47 1.52
N ILE A 104 14.43 13.41 0.79
CA ILE A 104 15.37 12.51 0.14
C ILE A 104 15.16 12.65 -1.36
N LYS A 105 16.25 12.85 -2.11
CA LYS A 105 16.23 12.93 -3.56
C LYS A 105 16.63 11.60 -4.17
N ILE A 106 15.85 11.10 -5.13
CA ILE A 106 16.25 10.00 -6.01
C ILE A 106 16.66 10.62 -7.33
N GLN A 107 17.92 10.43 -7.72
CA GLN A 107 18.47 10.96 -8.97
C GLN A 107 18.63 9.85 -10.00
N ALA A 108 18.22 10.12 -11.23
CA ALA A 108 18.53 9.28 -12.39
C ALA A 108 19.94 9.61 -12.90
N LEU A 109 20.75 8.58 -13.09
CA LEU A 109 22.07 8.67 -13.70
C LEU A 109 21.97 8.50 -15.22
N PRO A 110 23.01 8.87 -16.00
CA PRO A 110 22.98 8.77 -17.46
C PRO A 110 22.67 7.36 -18.00
N SER A 111 23.05 6.32 -17.25
CA SER A 111 22.74 4.91 -17.52
C SER A 111 21.24 4.60 -17.55
N ALA A 112 20.38 5.43 -16.94
CA ALA A 112 18.92 5.28 -17.05
C ALA A 112 18.43 5.35 -18.50
N ALA A 113 19.18 5.99 -19.41
CA ALA A 113 18.89 6.02 -20.84
C ALA A 113 19.00 4.63 -21.52
N ALA A 114 19.72 3.68 -20.91
CA ALA A 114 19.83 2.31 -21.40
C ALA A 114 18.65 1.41 -20.98
N LEU A 115 17.78 1.89 -20.08
CA LEU A 115 16.56 1.16 -19.73
C LEU A 115 15.60 1.09 -20.92
N PRO A 116 14.68 0.11 -20.96
CA PRO A 116 13.62 0.07 -21.96
C PRO A 116 12.88 1.40 -22.04
N GLN A 117 12.82 1.99 -23.22
CA GLN A 117 12.17 3.29 -23.44
C GLN A 117 10.71 3.16 -23.88
N ASP A 118 10.21 1.93 -24.09
CA ASP A 118 8.86 1.62 -24.57
C ASP A 118 7.91 1.10 -23.46
N ARG A 119 8.42 0.96 -22.22
CA ARG A 119 7.70 0.41 -21.07
C ARG A 119 8.35 0.85 -19.76
N GLU A 120 7.61 0.78 -18.67
CA GLU A 120 8.15 1.03 -17.34
C GLU A 120 9.20 -0.02 -16.94
N SER A 121 10.14 0.41 -16.09
CA SER A 121 11.02 -0.48 -15.33
C SER A 121 10.72 -0.32 -13.83
N VAL A 122 10.77 -1.41 -13.06
CA VAL A 122 10.51 -1.39 -11.61
C VAL A 122 11.78 -1.58 -10.79
N TYR A 123 11.88 -0.78 -9.75
CA TYR A 123 12.90 -0.78 -8.70
C TYR A 123 12.19 -0.65 -7.35
N TYR A 124 12.95 -0.64 -6.27
CA TYR A 124 12.41 -0.42 -4.92
C TYR A 124 13.21 0.65 -4.21
N PHE A 125 12.53 1.68 -3.69
CA PHE A 125 13.12 2.62 -2.76
C PHE A 125 12.93 2.11 -1.33
N ASN A 126 14.01 2.13 -0.58
CA ASN A 126 14.03 1.73 0.83
C ASN A 126 14.36 2.94 1.69
N LEU A 127 13.63 3.08 2.79
CA LEU A 127 13.87 4.04 3.84
C LEU A 127 13.94 3.30 5.17
N ARG A 128 15.10 3.29 5.81
CA ARG A 128 15.31 2.70 7.14
C ARG A 128 15.57 3.79 8.15
N GLU A 129 14.81 3.78 9.23
CA GLU A 129 15.11 4.62 10.38
C GLU A 129 16.21 3.97 11.25
N ILE A 130 17.05 4.78 11.85
CA ILE A 130 18.04 4.33 12.82
C ILE A 130 17.79 5.16 14.09
N PRO A 131 17.20 4.54 15.12
CA PRO A 131 16.89 5.23 16.36
C PRO A 131 18.17 5.59 17.13
N PRO A 132 18.12 6.58 18.03
CA PRO A 132 19.25 6.89 18.89
C PRO A 132 19.50 5.73 19.85
N LYS A 133 20.76 5.46 20.18
CA LYS A 133 21.12 4.37 21.09
C LYS A 133 20.41 4.54 22.44
N SER A 134 19.81 3.46 22.95
CA SER A 134 19.24 3.43 24.29
C SER A 134 20.33 3.34 25.35
N ASP A 135 20.22 4.17 26.39
CA ASP A 135 21.11 4.12 27.57
C ASP A 135 20.64 3.11 28.63
N LYS A 136 19.49 2.47 28.41
CA LYS A 136 18.92 1.51 29.35
C LYS A 136 19.48 0.10 29.11
N PRO A 137 19.97 -0.59 30.15
CA PRO A 137 20.39 -1.98 30.03
C PRO A 137 19.20 -2.87 29.68
N ASN A 138 19.47 -3.98 28.99
CA ASN A 138 18.47 -5.00 28.62
C ASN A 138 17.27 -4.46 27.82
N THR A 139 17.55 -3.62 26.81
CA THR A 139 16.50 -3.08 25.93
C THR A 139 16.51 -3.71 24.54
N LEU A 140 15.33 -4.07 24.05
CA LEU A 140 15.10 -4.38 22.63
C LEU A 140 14.70 -3.08 21.92
N GLN A 141 15.44 -2.73 20.88
CA GLN A 141 15.18 -1.54 20.08
C GLN A 141 14.72 -1.95 18.67
N LEU A 142 13.53 -1.47 18.29
CA LEU A 142 12.96 -1.70 16.97
C LEU A 142 13.35 -0.55 16.03
N ALA A 143 13.66 -0.89 14.78
CA ALA A 143 13.93 0.05 13.72
C ALA A 143 13.11 -0.35 12.50
N LEU A 144 12.21 0.53 12.05
CA LEU A 144 11.35 0.26 10.91
C LEU A 144 12.08 0.54 9.59
N GLN A 145 11.75 -0.29 8.59
CA GLN A 145 12.17 -0.11 7.21
C GLN A 145 10.94 -0.11 6.31
N THR A 146 10.75 1.01 5.62
CA THR A 146 9.73 1.16 4.58
C THR A 146 10.35 0.83 3.23
N ARG A 147 9.72 -0.08 2.48
CA ARG A 147 10.10 -0.44 1.11
C ARG A 147 8.94 -0.17 0.17
N ILE A 148 9.12 0.75 -0.78
CA ILE A 148 8.09 1.11 -1.77
C ILE A 148 8.58 0.83 -3.18
N LYS A 149 7.64 0.61 -4.10
CA LYS A 149 7.95 0.46 -5.52
C LYS A 149 8.38 1.82 -6.09
N LEU A 150 9.48 1.82 -6.84
CA LEU A 150 9.99 2.94 -7.63
C LEU A 150 9.85 2.57 -9.11
N PHE A 151 9.04 3.30 -9.85
CA PHE A 151 8.86 3.10 -11.28
C PHE A 151 9.66 4.12 -12.06
N TYR A 152 10.50 3.65 -12.99
CA TYR A 152 11.02 4.49 -14.05
C TYR A 152 10.04 4.48 -15.21
N ARG A 153 9.55 5.66 -15.57
CA ARG A 153 8.59 5.85 -16.66
C ARG A 153 9.24 6.63 -17.79
N PRO A 154 9.70 5.97 -18.87
CA PRO A 154 10.32 6.63 -20.01
C PRO A 154 9.49 7.79 -20.57
N LYS A 155 10.17 8.79 -21.14
CA LYS A 155 9.52 9.98 -21.72
C LYS A 155 8.45 9.63 -22.75
N ALA A 156 8.69 8.60 -23.55
CA ALA A 156 7.78 8.17 -24.62
C ALA A 156 6.42 7.64 -24.12
N ILE A 157 6.31 7.29 -22.83
CA ILE A 157 5.09 6.72 -22.23
C ILE A 157 4.59 7.55 -21.04
N ILE A 158 5.00 8.81 -20.91
CA ILE A 158 4.39 9.71 -19.93
C ILE A 158 2.91 9.88 -20.32
N PRO A 159 1.95 9.56 -19.43
CA PRO A 159 0.55 9.58 -19.79
C PRO A 159 0.09 11.00 -20.12
N THR A 160 -0.63 11.15 -21.23
CA THR A 160 -1.32 12.40 -21.54
C THR A 160 -2.46 12.64 -20.56
N ARG A 161 -2.96 13.87 -20.50
CA ARG A 161 -4.13 14.18 -19.66
C ARG A 161 -5.34 13.32 -20.02
N GLU A 162 -5.56 13.06 -21.31
CA GLU A 162 -6.61 12.16 -21.78
C GLU A 162 -6.43 10.72 -21.28
N GLN A 163 -5.20 10.21 -21.21
CA GLN A 163 -4.91 8.87 -20.67
C GLN A 163 -5.01 8.81 -19.15
N MET A 164 -4.86 9.95 -18.45
CA MET A 164 -5.17 10.04 -17.02
C MET A 164 -6.68 10.03 -16.78
N ASP A 165 -7.44 10.68 -17.66
CA ASP A 165 -8.91 10.68 -17.62
C ASP A 165 -9.50 9.31 -18.01
N ASN A 166 -8.81 8.56 -18.89
CA ASN A 166 -9.16 7.21 -19.32
C ASN A 166 -8.04 6.22 -18.92
N PRO A 167 -8.02 5.77 -17.66
CA PRO A 167 -6.89 5.09 -17.06
C PRO A 167 -6.50 3.84 -17.85
N TRP A 168 -5.21 3.69 -18.16
CA TRP A 168 -4.68 2.56 -18.95
C TRP A 168 -5.00 1.20 -18.33
N GLN A 169 -5.26 1.13 -17.03
CA GLN A 169 -5.66 -0.07 -16.31
C GLN A 169 -6.98 -0.66 -16.84
N GLU A 170 -7.86 0.15 -17.46
CA GLU A 170 -9.08 -0.33 -18.13
C GLU A 170 -8.78 -1.21 -19.36
N LYS A 171 -7.56 -1.16 -19.89
CA LYS A 171 -7.13 -2.02 -21.01
C LYS A 171 -6.75 -3.44 -20.55
N VAL A 172 -6.68 -3.70 -19.24
CA VAL A 172 -6.40 -5.03 -18.71
C VAL A 172 -7.57 -5.97 -19.02
N THR A 173 -7.27 -7.23 -19.34
CA THR A 173 -8.28 -8.27 -19.54
C THR A 173 -8.02 -9.46 -18.63
N LEU A 174 -9.04 -10.31 -18.45
CA LEU A 174 -8.89 -11.62 -17.83
C LEU A 174 -9.14 -12.71 -18.86
N THR A 175 -8.39 -13.79 -18.78
CA THR A 175 -8.65 -15.02 -19.53
C THR A 175 -8.83 -16.18 -18.58
N ARG A 176 -9.97 -16.85 -18.65
CA ARG A 176 -10.23 -18.07 -17.90
C ARG A 176 -9.51 -19.24 -18.57
N GLN A 177 -8.67 -19.93 -17.82
CA GLN A 177 -7.98 -21.15 -18.23
C GLN A 177 -8.29 -22.22 -17.18
N GLY A 178 -9.22 -23.12 -17.49
CA GLY A 178 -9.76 -24.06 -16.51
C GLY A 178 -10.39 -23.34 -15.31
N ASN A 179 -9.88 -23.62 -14.11
CA ASN A 179 -10.34 -22.99 -12.87
C ASN A 179 -9.47 -21.81 -12.41
N GLN A 180 -8.75 -21.14 -13.32
CA GLN A 180 -7.90 -20.01 -12.97
C GLN A 180 -8.11 -18.84 -13.95
N TYR A 181 -8.15 -17.61 -13.41
CA TYR A 181 -8.09 -16.41 -14.23
C TYR A 181 -6.64 -15.98 -14.41
N THR A 182 -6.26 -15.70 -15.66
CA THR A 182 -5.00 -15.05 -16.01
C THR A 182 -5.27 -13.59 -16.32
N ILE A 183 -4.62 -12.68 -15.59
CA ILE A 183 -4.63 -11.25 -15.89
C ILE A 183 -3.69 -11.00 -17.06
N ASN A 184 -4.17 -10.32 -18.09
CA ASN A 184 -3.35 -9.86 -19.21
C ASN A 184 -3.20 -8.34 -19.15
N ASN A 185 -1.95 -7.87 -19.07
CA ASN A 185 -1.60 -6.47 -19.10
C ASN A 185 -0.97 -6.10 -20.44
N PRO A 186 -1.73 -5.60 -21.42
CA PRO A 186 -1.18 -5.16 -22.70
C PRO A 186 -0.49 -3.79 -22.63
N THR A 187 -0.53 -3.12 -21.47
CA THR A 187 -0.06 -1.73 -21.33
C THR A 187 1.46 -1.64 -21.17
N ALA A 188 1.97 -0.42 -21.30
CA ALA A 188 3.38 -0.10 -21.05
C ALA A 188 3.72 0.07 -19.55
N TYR A 189 2.75 -0.11 -18.65
CA TYR A 189 2.87 0.20 -17.22
C TYR A 189 2.74 -1.05 -16.35
N TYR A 190 3.34 -1.05 -15.16
CA TYR A 190 3.08 -2.06 -14.15
C TYR A 190 1.72 -1.82 -13.49
N VAL A 191 0.90 -2.85 -13.37
CA VAL A 191 -0.39 -2.77 -12.67
C VAL A 191 -0.37 -3.68 -11.45
N SER A 192 -0.66 -3.12 -10.28
CA SER A 192 -0.67 -3.86 -9.00
C SER A 192 -2.10 -4.07 -8.54
N PHE A 193 -2.54 -5.32 -8.50
CA PHE A 193 -3.84 -5.74 -7.97
C PHE A 193 -3.69 -6.14 -6.51
N VAL A 194 -4.59 -5.65 -5.66
CA VAL A 194 -4.53 -5.83 -4.19
C VAL A 194 -5.77 -6.48 -3.61
N ASP A 195 -6.83 -6.61 -4.40
CA ASP A 195 -8.04 -7.29 -3.97
C ASP A 195 -8.76 -7.85 -5.20
N ALA A 196 -9.54 -8.91 -4.98
CA ALA A 196 -10.38 -9.55 -5.97
C ALA A 196 -11.66 -10.07 -5.31
N VAL A 197 -12.80 -9.64 -5.83
CA VAL A 197 -14.12 -10.01 -5.33
C VAL A 197 -14.99 -10.56 -6.47
N PRO A 198 -15.96 -11.45 -6.20
CA PRO A 198 -16.78 -12.06 -7.24
C PRO A 198 -17.76 -11.11 -7.95
N ASN A 199 -18.07 -9.98 -7.31
CA ASN A 199 -18.94 -8.91 -7.82
C ASN A 199 -18.79 -7.65 -6.92
N LYS A 200 -19.39 -6.52 -7.31
CA LYS A 200 -19.28 -5.23 -6.58
C LYS A 200 -19.64 -5.27 -5.09
N ASN A 201 -20.52 -6.19 -4.68
CA ASN A 201 -20.97 -6.33 -3.29
C ASN A 201 -20.37 -7.57 -2.61
N GLY A 202 -19.43 -8.25 -3.27
CA GLY A 202 -18.76 -9.43 -2.75
C GLY A 202 -17.71 -9.08 -1.70
N GLN A 203 -17.24 -10.10 -1.00
CA GLN A 203 -16.08 -10.02 -0.11
C GLN A 203 -14.83 -10.51 -0.85
N THR A 204 -13.66 -10.08 -0.37
CA THR A 204 -12.36 -10.58 -0.84
C THR A 204 -12.35 -12.09 -0.86
N VAL A 205 -11.98 -12.66 -2.01
CA VAL A 205 -11.83 -14.12 -2.14
C VAL A 205 -10.71 -14.59 -1.21
N ALA A 206 -11.02 -15.58 -0.37
CA ALA A 206 -10.06 -16.14 0.58
C ALA A 206 -8.81 -16.65 -0.14
N GLY A 207 -7.64 -16.32 0.41
CA GLY A 207 -6.34 -16.69 -0.16
C GLY A 207 -5.86 -15.80 -1.30
N PHE A 208 -6.57 -14.73 -1.68
CA PHE A 208 -6.05 -13.79 -2.67
C PHE A 208 -4.74 -13.14 -2.20
N GLU A 209 -3.71 -13.21 -3.05
CA GLU A 209 -2.44 -12.54 -2.82
C GLU A 209 -2.25 -11.36 -3.78
N PRO A 210 -1.83 -10.18 -3.28
CA PRO A 210 -1.54 -9.04 -4.14
C PRO A 210 -0.51 -9.38 -5.22
N VAL A 211 -0.84 -9.01 -6.45
CA VAL A 211 -0.04 -9.35 -7.62
C VAL A 211 0.28 -8.11 -8.45
N MET A 212 1.55 -7.95 -8.79
CA MET A 212 1.98 -6.96 -9.77
C MET A 212 2.22 -7.65 -11.11
N VAL A 213 1.59 -7.12 -12.16
CA VAL A 213 1.70 -7.60 -13.54
C VAL A 213 2.58 -6.63 -14.31
N ALA A 214 3.64 -7.14 -14.93
CA ALA A 214 4.61 -6.34 -15.68
C ALA A 214 3.99 -5.81 -17.00
N PRO A 215 4.57 -4.76 -17.60
CA PRO A 215 4.16 -4.28 -18.92
C PRO A 215 4.20 -5.39 -19.97
N LYS A 216 3.18 -5.42 -20.85
CA LYS A 216 3.08 -6.38 -21.98
C LYS A 216 3.26 -7.84 -21.53
N SER A 217 2.69 -8.20 -20.39
CA SER A 217 2.82 -9.52 -19.78
C SER A 217 1.50 -10.01 -19.19
N SER A 218 1.47 -11.27 -18.78
CA SER A 218 0.32 -11.87 -18.13
C SER A 218 0.73 -12.58 -16.84
N LYS A 219 -0.20 -12.66 -15.89
CA LYS A 219 0.02 -13.38 -14.63
C LYS A 219 -1.25 -14.05 -14.14
N ALA A 220 -1.13 -15.31 -13.73
CA ALA A 220 -2.24 -16.07 -13.19
C ALA A 220 -2.59 -15.60 -11.77
N LEU A 221 -3.88 -15.50 -11.47
CA LEU A 221 -4.38 -15.25 -10.12
C LEU A 221 -4.25 -16.52 -9.28
N ASN A 222 -3.90 -16.37 -8.00
CA ASN A 222 -3.73 -17.50 -7.08
C ASN A 222 -5.05 -18.02 -6.49
N VAL A 223 -6.20 -17.49 -6.93
CA VAL A 223 -7.54 -17.88 -6.51
C VAL A 223 -8.32 -18.52 -7.65
N SER A 224 -9.32 -19.34 -7.31
CA SER A 224 -10.11 -20.05 -8.31
C SER A 224 -11.03 -19.13 -9.11
N ALA A 225 -11.18 -19.42 -10.41
CA ALA A 225 -12.11 -18.72 -11.28
C ALA A 225 -13.56 -18.91 -10.82
N ASP A 226 -13.90 -20.07 -10.26
CA ASP A 226 -15.22 -20.32 -9.69
C ASP A 226 -15.53 -19.42 -8.49
N ALA A 227 -14.56 -19.16 -7.61
CA ALA A 227 -14.74 -18.25 -6.48
C ALA A 227 -14.92 -16.79 -6.92
N LEU A 228 -14.36 -16.41 -8.07
CA LEU A 228 -14.48 -15.09 -8.67
C LEU A 228 -15.72 -14.93 -9.58
N GLY A 229 -16.33 -16.03 -10.01
CA GLY A 229 -17.50 -16.02 -10.89
C GLY A 229 -17.25 -15.36 -12.25
N ASN A 230 -18.32 -14.95 -12.92
CA ASN A 230 -18.30 -14.40 -14.30
C ASN A 230 -18.32 -12.86 -14.36
N LYS A 231 -18.37 -12.17 -13.20
CA LYS A 231 -18.35 -10.71 -13.10
C LYS A 231 -17.35 -10.23 -12.04
N PRO A 232 -16.09 -10.72 -12.08
CA PRO A 232 -15.13 -10.38 -11.04
C PRO A 232 -14.86 -8.87 -11.03
N VAL A 233 -14.55 -8.36 -9.84
CA VAL A 233 -14.09 -6.98 -9.67
C VAL A 233 -12.71 -7.05 -9.03
N LEU A 234 -11.73 -6.42 -9.67
CA LEU A 234 -10.37 -6.35 -9.15
C LEU A 234 -10.06 -4.93 -8.69
N THR A 235 -9.40 -4.80 -7.55
CA THR A 235 -8.93 -3.50 -7.04
C THR A 235 -7.46 -3.35 -7.37
N TYR A 236 -7.09 -2.24 -8.02
CA TYR A 236 -5.70 -1.92 -8.33
C TYR A 236 -5.20 -0.70 -7.56
N ILE A 237 -3.89 -0.54 -7.46
CA ILE A 237 -3.27 0.67 -6.92
C ILE A 237 -2.91 1.61 -8.09
N ASN A 238 -3.42 2.84 -8.07
CA ASN A 238 -3.04 3.88 -9.04
C ASN A 238 -1.74 4.60 -8.64
N ASP A 239 -1.28 5.57 -9.43
CA ASP A 239 -0.02 6.30 -9.19
C ASP A 239 0.01 7.05 -7.86
N TYR A 240 -1.16 7.44 -7.34
CA TYR A 240 -1.32 8.19 -6.08
C TYR A 240 -1.51 7.29 -4.85
N GLY A 241 -1.46 5.96 -5.01
CA GLY A 241 -1.73 5.02 -3.91
C GLY A 241 -3.22 4.78 -3.63
N GLY A 242 -4.11 5.40 -4.41
CA GLY A 242 -5.54 5.15 -4.38
C GLY A 242 -5.89 3.74 -4.86
N ARG A 243 -7.08 3.26 -4.48
CA ARG A 243 -7.55 1.89 -4.72
C ARG A 243 -8.84 1.84 -5.56
N PRO A 244 -8.82 2.31 -6.82
CA PRO A 244 -9.93 2.15 -7.74
C PRO A 244 -10.19 0.67 -8.10
N THR A 245 -11.41 0.40 -8.53
CA THR A 245 -11.86 -0.94 -8.92
C THR A 245 -12.03 -1.03 -10.44
N LEU A 246 -11.81 -2.22 -10.99
CA LEU A 246 -12.12 -2.59 -12.36
C LEU A 246 -13.19 -3.67 -12.32
N SER A 247 -14.37 -3.38 -12.85
CA SER A 247 -15.45 -4.36 -12.96
C SER A 247 -15.32 -5.09 -14.29
N PHE A 248 -15.22 -6.42 -14.26
CA PHE A 248 -15.13 -7.22 -15.48
C PHE A 248 -16.48 -7.87 -15.81
N THR A 249 -16.69 -8.14 -17.09
CA THR A 249 -17.75 -9.05 -17.56
C THR A 249 -17.14 -10.08 -18.49
N CYS A 250 -17.40 -11.35 -18.20
CA CYS A 250 -16.87 -12.48 -18.96
C CYS A 250 -17.85 -12.97 -20.03
N GLN A 251 -17.35 -13.17 -21.25
CA GLN A 251 -18.03 -13.84 -22.35
C GLN A 251 -17.17 -15.04 -22.78
N GLY A 252 -17.67 -16.25 -22.51
CA GLY A 252 -16.87 -17.46 -22.62
C GLY A 252 -15.65 -17.41 -21.70
N ASN A 253 -14.45 -17.57 -22.27
CA ASN A 253 -13.19 -17.54 -21.51
C ASN A 253 -12.54 -16.15 -21.44
N SER A 254 -13.09 -15.11 -22.09
CA SER A 254 -12.50 -13.77 -22.08
C SER A 254 -13.34 -12.83 -21.23
N CYS A 255 -12.70 -12.01 -20.39
CA CYS A 255 -13.35 -10.96 -19.63
C CYS A 255 -12.72 -9.61 -19.91
N HIS A 256 -13.58 -8.61 -20.11
CA HIS A 256 -13.19 -7.23 -20.39
C HIS A 256 -13.72 -6.31 -19.30
N VAL A 257 -12.99 -5.22 -19.05
CA VAL A 257 -13.42 -4.16 -18.14
C VAL A 257 -14.69 -3.52 -18.70
N VAL A 258 -15.67 -3.34 -17.84
CA VAL A 258 -16.87 -2.53 -18.10
C VAL A 258 -16.57 -1.13 -17.56
N PRO A 259 -16.47 -0.11 -18.43
CA PRO A 259 -16.27 1.27 -17.99
C PRO A 259 -17.39 1.67 -17.04
N GLU A 260 -17.05 2.24 -15.88
CA GLU A 260 -18.08 2.87 -15.06
C GLU A 260 -18.56 4.13 -15.78
N LYS A 261 -19.88 4.25 -15.99
CA LYS A 261 -20.46 5.49 -16.50
C LYS A 261 -20.14 6.60 -15.49
N LYS A 262 -19.30 7.54 -15.90
CA LYS A 262 -19.03 8.79 -15.16
C LYS A 262 -20.28 9.65 -15.12
#